data_AF-A0A0M7GFZ9-F1
#
_entry.id   AF-A0A0M7GFZ9-F1
#
_cell.length_a   1.000
_cell.length_b   1.000
_cell.length_c   1.000
_cell.angle_alpha   90.00
_cell.angle_beta   90.00
_cell.angle_gamma   90.00
#
_symmetry.space_group_name_H-M   'P 1'
#
loop_
_entity.id
_entity.type
_entity.pdbx_description
1 polymer ?
#
loop_
_entity_poly.entity_id
_entity_poly.type
_entity_poly.pdbx_seq_one_letter_code
_entity_poly.pdbx_strand_id
1 'polypeptide(L)' 'MDWKLHKSGWIEERNFDIELAETPEGYHARVRVFGFPVLEDTKHVFPNEALAEKGALTLLKSQFAGTPDLEEKP' A
#
# COMPACT_ATOMS: atom_id res chain seq x y z
N MET A 1 1.48 2.30 14.74
CA MET A 1 0.73 1.15 14.20
C MET A 1 1.73 0.04 13.90
N ASP A 2 1.36 -1.23 14.10
CA ASP A 2 2.21 -2.38 13.76
C ASP A 2 2.03 -2.72 12.28
N TRP A 3 2.91 -2.17 11.44
CA TRP A 3 2.84 -2.29 9.99
C TRP A 3 3.45 -3.60 9.53
N LYS A 4 2.70 -4.35 8.74
CA LYS A 4 3.12 -5.63 8.18
C LYS A 4 3.11 -5.57 6.66
N LEU A 5 4.16 -6.15 6.06
CA LEU A 5 4.22 -6.32 4.61
C LEU A 5 3.05 -7.19 4.15
N HIS A 6 2.22 -6.64 3.28
CA HIS A 6 1.09 -7.33 2.67
C HIS A 6 1.47 -7.87 1.29
N LYS A 7 1.97 -6.99 0.41
CA LYS A 7 2.43 -7.30 -0.95
C LYS A 7 3.56 -6.37 -1.39
N SER A 8 4.36 -6.83 -2.33
CA SER A 8 5.35 -6.03 -3.03
C SER A 8 5.00 -5.97 -4.52
N GLY A 9 5.60 -5.02 -5.22
CA GLY A 9 5.33 -4.83 -6.64
C GLY A 9 6.24 -3.80 -7.28
N TRP A 10 6.00 -3.59 -8.56
CA TRP A 10 6.70 -2.62 -9.38
C TRP A 10 5.73 -1.61 -9.96
N ILE A 11 6.13 -0.35 -9.99
CA ILE A 11 5.43 0.68 -10.76
C ILE A 11 6.46 1.45 -11.58
N GLU A 12 6.28 1.42 -12.90
CA GLU A 12 7.29 1.90 -13.85
C GLU A 12 8.61 1.17 -13.61
N GLU A 13 9.66 1.85 -13.16
CA GLU A 13 10.99 1.27 -12.89
C GLU A 13 11.29 1.21 -11.38
N ARG A 14 10.26 1.27 -10.52
CA ARG A 14 10.41 1.40 -9.07
C ARG A 14 9.73 0.26 -8.33
N ASN A 15 10.45 -0.29 -7.36
CA ASN A 15 9.87 -1.18 -6.37
C ASN A 15 8.96 -0.42 -5.40
N PHE A 16 7.91 -1.09 -4.94
CA PHE A 16 7.13 -0.64 -3.81
C PHE A 16 6.66 -1.80 -2.92
N ASP A 17 6.41 -1.47 -1.66
CA ASP A 17 5.77 -2.35 -0.68
C ASP A 17 4.43 -1.75 -0.24
N ILE A 18 3.38 -2.57 -0.26
CA ILE A 18 2.11 -2.29 0.42
C ILE A 18 2.22 -2.88 1.82
N GLU A 19 2.01 -2.02 2.81
CA GLU A 19 1.95 -2.43 4.20
C GLU A 19 0.58 -2.11 4.79
N LEU A 20 0.07 -3.06 5.57
CA LEU A 20 -1.19 -2.92 6.29
C LEU A 20 -0.93 -2.97 7.79
N ALA A 21 -1.72 -2.22 8.55
CA ALA A 21 -1.76 -2.33 10.00
C ALA A 21 -3.19 -2.55 10.46
N GLU A 22 -3.41 -3.60 11.24
CA GLU A 22 -4.69 -3.91 11.86
C GLU A 22 -4.81 -3.19 13.20
N THR A 23 -5.90 -2.47 13.40
CA THR A 23 -6.29 -1.77 14.63
C THR A 23 -7.72 -2.15 15.02
N PRO A 24 -8.19 -1.80 16.23
CA PRO A 24 -9.58 -2.03 16.61
C PRO A 24 -10.61 -1.33 15.71
N GLU A 25 -10.25 -0.25 15.02
CA GLU A 25 -11.14 0.44 14.08
C GLU A 25 -11.16 -0.21 12.69
N GLY A 26 -10.18 -1.05 12.36
CA GLY A 26 -10.04 -1.73 11.07
C GLY A 26 -8.61 -1.75 10.56
N TYR A 27 -8.44 -1.66 9.25
CA TYR A 27 -7.14 -1.74 8.59
C TYR A 27 -6.71 -0.36 8.09
N HIS A 28 -5.50 0.04 8.43
CA HIS A 28 -4.81 1.15 7.79
C HIS A 28 -3.90 0.62 6.68
N ALA A 29 -3.71 1.42 5.65
CA ALA A 29 -2.88 1.09 4.50
C ALA A 29 -1.84 2.17 4.23
N ARG A 30 -0.64 1.75 3.82
CA ARG A 30 0.38 2.64 3.30
C ARG A 30 1.20 1.97 2.22
N VAL A 31 1.92 2.79 1.45
CA VAL A 31 2.82 2.33 0.39
C VAL A 31 4.20 2.94 0.58
N ARG A 32 5.22 2.10 0.58
CA ARG A 32 6.62 2.52 0.52
C ARG A 32 7.14 2.32 -0.89
N VAL A 33 7.39 3.40 -1.61
CA VAL A 33 8.13 3.34 -2.87
C VAL A 33 9.60 3.57 -2.56
N PHE A 34 10.48 2.66 -2.98
CA PHE A 34 11.89 2.74 -2.62
C PHE A 34 12.53 4.02 -3.18
N GLY A 35 13.14 4.82 -2.30
CA GLY A 35 13.74 6.12 -2.64
C GLY A 35 12.78 7.32 -2.54
N PHE A 36 11.54 7.13 -2.09
CA PHE A 36 10.53 8.19 -1.93
C PHE A 36 10.02 8.28 -0.49
N PRO A 37 9.40 9.40 -0.08
CA PRO A 37 8.63 9.47 1.15
C PRO A 37 7.51 8.42 1.17
N VAL A 38 7.22 7.89 2.36
CA VAL A 38 6.13 6.92 2.55
C VAL A 38 4.79 7.57 2.25
N LEU A 39 3.96 6.90 1.46
CA LEU A 39 2.59 7.32 1.17
C LEU A 39 1.67 6.65 2.18
N GLU A 40 1.26 7.40 3.19
CA GLU A 40 0.44 6.90 4.29
C GLU A 40 -0.84 7.75 4.39
N ASP A 41 -2.00 7.09 4.42
CA ASP A 41 -3.27 7.74 4.73
C ASP A 41 -3.76 7.26 6.08
N THR A 42 -3.51 8.10 7.10
CA THR A 42 -3.92 7.81 8.47
C THR A 42 -5.39 8.17 8.75
N LYS A 43 -6.10 8.77 7.79
CA LYS A 43 -7.49 9.22 7.98
C LYS A 43 -8.50 8.18 7.56
N HIS A 44 -8.19 7.39 6.52
CA HIS A 44 -9.05 6.30 6.08
C HIS A 44 -8.74 5.01 6.84
N VAL A 45 -9.80 4.35 7.27
CA VAL A 45 -9.77 3.02 7.88
C VAL A 45 -10.64 2.10 7.04
N PHE A 46 -10.09 0.96 6.65
CA PHE A 46 -10.76 -0.01 5.79
C PHE A 46 -11.27 -1.18 6.62
N PRO A 47 -12.44 -1.76 6.30
CA PRO A 47 -13.02 -2.83 7.12
C PRO A 47 -12.36 -4.21 6.90
N ASN A 48 -11.48 -4.35 5.90
CA ASN A 48 -10.72 -5.57 5.62
C ASN A 48 -9.46 -5.30 4.79
N GLU A 49 -8.55 -6.27 4.74
CA GLU A 49 -7.29 -6.21 4.00
C GLU A 49 -7.49 -5.93 2.49
N ALA A 50 -8.50 -6.52 1.86
CA ALA A 50 -8.73 -6.37 0.42
C ALA A 50 -9.09 -4.93 0.02
N LEU A 51 -9.87 -4.23 0.87
CA LEU A 51 -10.17 -2.82 0.67
C LEU A 51 -8.99 -1.93 1.04
N ALA A 52 -8.20 -2.31 2.05
CA ALA A 52 -6.98 -1.61 2.43
C ALA A 52 -5.93 -1.67 1.31
N GLU A 53 -5.76 -2.83 0.64
CA GLU A 53 -4.90 -2.99 -0.54
C GLU A 53 -5.34 -2.05 -1.67
N LYS A 54 -6.65 -1.96 -1.96
CA LYS A 54 -7.17 -0.99 -2.96
C LYS A 54 -6.92 0.45 -2.56
N GLY A 55 -7.02 0.78 -1.27
CA GLY A 55 -6.64 2.09 -0.73
C GLY A 55 -5.17 2.41 -0.97
N ALA A 56 -4.27 1.49 -0.63
CA ALA A 56 -2.84 1.61 -0.91
C ALA A 56 -2.54 1.82 -2.41
N LEU A 57 -3.14 1.02 -3.30
CA LEU A 57 -2.99 1.19 -4.74
C LEU A 57 -3.51 2.54 -5.25
N THR A 58 -4.54 3.08 -4.61
CA THR A 58 -5.07 4.42 -4.92
C THR A 58 -4.10 5.51 -4.49
N LEU A 59 -3.50 5.39 -3.30
CA LEU A 59 -2.42 6.29 -2.84
C LEU A 59 -1.24 6.26 -3.79
N LEU A 60 -0.81 5.08 -4.23
CA LEU A 60 0.28 4.92 -5.18
C LEU A 60 -0.04 5.63 -6.51
N LYS A 61 -1.23 5.41 -7.07
CA LYS A 61 -1.68 6.06 -8.31
C LYS A 61 -1.88 7.57 -8.21
N SER A 62 -1.97 8.13 -7.00
CA SER A 62 -2.01 9.60 -6.82
C SER A 62 -0.66 10.27 -7.10
N GLN A 63 0.43 9.52 -7.01
CA GLN A 63 1.80 10.02 -7.20
C GLN A 63 2.43 9.54 -8.51
N PHE A 64 2.00 8.38 -9.02
CA PHE A 64 2.59 7.73 -10.19
C PHE A 64 1.50 7.41 -11.21
N ALA A 65 1.77 7.69 -12.49
CA ALA A 65 0.81 7.47 -13.58
C ALA A 65 0.85 6.04 -14.13
N GLY A 66 1.91 5.28 -13.85
CA GLY A 66 2.07 3.89 -14.25
C GLY A 66 0.99 2.94 -13.71
N THR A 67 0.92 1.76 -14.31
CA THR A 67 0.11 0.65 -13.79
C THR A 67 0.96 -0.15 -12.80
N PRO A 68 0.54 -0.29 -11.53
CA PRO A 68 1.20 -1.16 -10.57
C PRO A 68 1.14 -2.61 -11.04
N ASP A 69 2.28 -3.28 -11.05
CA ASP A 69 2.43 -4.71 -11.26
C ASP A 69 2.74 -5.37 -9.91
N LEU A 70 1.83 -6.20 -9.42
CA LEU A 70 1.97 -6.83 -8.11
C LEU A 70 2.72 -8.15 -8.28
N GLU A 71 3.72 -8.37 -7.43
CA GLU A 71 4.41 -9.65 -7.39
C GLU A 71 3.46 -10.70 -6.81
N GLU A 72 3.22 -11.77 -7.58
CA GLU A 72 2.56 -12.95 -7.05
C GLU A 72 3.49 -13.63 -6.05
N LYS A 73 2.98 -13.98 -4.86
CA LYS A 73 3.75 -14.84 -3.95
C LYS A 73 4.00 -16.19 -4.65
N PRO A 74 5.23 -16.72 -4.61
CA PRO A 74 5.55 -18.01 -5.21
C PRO A 74 4.76 -19.17 -4.60
#